data_AF-A0A9X7CJS7-F1
#
_entry.id   AF-A0A9X7CJS7-F1
#
_cell.length_a   1.000
_cell.length_b   1.000
_cell.length_c   1.000
_cell.angle_alpha   90.00
_cell.angle_beta   90.00
_cell.angle_gamma   90.00
#
_symmetry.space_group_name_H-M   'P 1'
#
loop_
_entity.id
_entity.type
_entity.pdbx_description
1 polymer ?
#
loop_
_entity_poly.entity_id
_entity_poly.type
_entity_poly.pdbx_seq_one_letter_code
_entity_poly.pdbx_strand_id
1 'polypeptide(L)'
;MLGLWNVIGHFFQKDGETVDVEVSDRRLRVETAYKRLYVDSAIDLIARSLVGCEFQTYRDGKTIKSLNYYQLNVSPNKNESAFEFWHKVVSNLVYHNEALILFH
;
A
#
# COMPACT_ATOMS: atom_id res chain seq x y z
N MET A 1 -39.78 -33.84 37.64
CA MET A 1 -39.94 -33.28 36.29
C MET A 1 -39.60 -31.76 36.33
N LEU A 2 -38.33 -31.41 36.60
CA LEU A 2 -37.86 -30.02 36.79
C LEU A 2 -36.56 -29.71 36.03
N GLY A 3 -35.83 -30.73 35.56
CA GLY A 3 -34.57 -30.53 34.81
C GLY A 3 -34.78 -30.10 33.36
N LEU A 4 -35.86 -30.54 32.71
CA LEU A 4 -36.10 -30.27 31.28
C LEU A 4 -36.44 -28.79 31.03
N TRP A 5 -37.22 -28.17 31.92
CA TRP A 5 -37.57 -26.75 31.83
C TRP A 5 -36.38 -25.82 32.10
N ASN A 6 -35.42 -26.25 32.93
CA ASN A 6 -34.20 -25.48 33.21
C ASN A 6 -33.25 -25.48 32.00
N VAL A 7 -33.15 -26.62 31.30
CA VAL A 7 -32.38 -26.73 30.05
C VAL A 7 -33.03 -25.92 28.93
N ILE A 8 -34.36 -26.02 28.76
CA ILE A 8 -35.09 -25.24 27.75
C ILE A 8 -35.00 -23.73 28.04
N GLY A 9 -35.05 -23.31 29.30
CA GLY A 9 -34.86 -21.91 29.72
C GLY A 9 -33.47 -21.37 29.41
N HIS A 10 -32.41 -22.16 29.63
CA HIS A 10 -31.03 -21.79 29.25
C HIS A 10 -30.83 -21.71 27.73
N PHE A 11 -31.56 -22.52 26.96
CA PHE A 11 -31.52 -22.49 25.49
C PHE A 11 -32.36 -21.35 24.87
N PHE A 12 -33.42 -20.89 25.56
CA PHE A 12 -34.27 -19.79 25.13
C PHE A 12 -33.86 -18.42 25.67
N GLN A 13 -32.77 -18.33 26.44
CA GLN A 13 -32.17 -17.07 26.86
C GLN A 13 -31.42 -16.45 25.66
N LYS A 14 -32.22 -15.88 24.77
CA LYS A 14 -31.81 -15.18 23.56
C LYS A 14 -30.98 -13.95 23.89
N ASP A 15 -29.75 -13.95 23.42
CA ASP A 15 -29.07 -12.86 22.72
C ASP A 15 -29.41 -11.45 23.21
N GLY A 16 -28.91 -11.10 24.39
CA GLY A 16 -28.44 -9.73 24.55
C GLY A 16 -27.18 -9.58 23.70
N GLU A 17 -27.32 -9.22 22.42
CA GLU A 17 -26.20 -8.67 21.65
C GLU A 17 -25.81 -7.34 22.30
N THR A 18 -25.00 -7.40 23.36
CA THR A 18 -24.04 -6.34 23.58
C THR A 18 -23.05 -6.46 22.43
N VAL A 19 -23.23 -5.61 21.41
CA VAL A 19 -22.20 -5.41 20.39
C VAL A 19 -20.98 -4.93 21.16
N ASP A 20 -20.09 -5.86 21.52
CA ASP A 20 -18.82 -5.53 22.16
C ASP A 20 -18.04 -4.69 21.16
N VAL A 21 -17.99 -3.38 21.42
CA VAL A 21 -17.31 -2.40 20.58
C VAL A 21 -15.87 -2.84 20.32
N GLU A 22 -15.22 -3.50 21.29
CA GLU A 22 -13.90 -4.11 21.17
C GLU A 22 -13.77 -5.18 20.08
N VAL A 23 -14.76 -6.07 19.93
CA VAL A 23 -14.71 -7.15 18.92
C VAL A 23 -14.95 -6.58 17.52
N SER A 24 -15.81 -5.56 17.39
CA SER A 24 -16.02 -4.86 16.12
C SER A 24 -14.80 -4.05 15.69
N ASP A 25 -14.15 -3.36 16.64
CA ASP A 25 -12.95 -2.56 16.40
C ASP A 25 -11.79 -3.44 15.94
N ARG A 26 -11.64 -4.64 16.52
CA ARG A 26 -10.63 -5.61 16.08
C ARG A 26 -10.82 -6.05 14.63
N ARG A 27 -12.06 -6.33 14.19
CA ARG A 27 -12.34 -6.71 12.79
C ARG A 27 -12.04 -5.57 11.82
N LEU A 28 -12.46 -4.35 12.15
CA LEU A 28 -12.23 -3.15 11.33
C LEU A 28 -10.73 -2.84 11.17
N ARG A 29 -9.94 -2.99 12.26
CA ARG A 29 -8.48 -2.82 12.22
C ARG A 29 -7.82 -3.83 11.30
N VAL A 30 -8.23 -5.10 11.39
CA VAL A 30 -7.69 -6.17 10.55
C VAL A 30 -8.04 -5.92 9.09
N GLU A 31 -9.28 -5.57 8.77
CA GLU A 31 -9.70 -5.27 7.40
C GLU A 31 -8.92 -4.07 6.82
N THR A 32 -8.75 -3.01 7.59
CA THR A 32 -7.98 -1.83 7.18
C THR A 32 -6.51 -2.18 6.96
N ALA A 33 -5.92 -3.01 7.82
CA ALA A 33 -4.54 -3.47 7.66
C ALA A 33 -4.35 -4.28 6.38
N TYR A 34 -5.29 -5.18 6.05
CA TYR A 34 -5.25 -5.92 4.79
C TYR A 34 -5.38 -5.01 3.58
N LYS A 35 -6.34 -4.07 3.59
CA LYS A 35 -6.50 -3.08 2.51
C LYS A 35 -5.22 -2.29 2.28
N ARG A 36 -4.58 -1.81 3.35
CA ARG A 36 -3.29 -1.11 3.26
C ARG A 36 -2.19 -1.99 2.68
N LEU A 37 -2.09 -3.24 3.14
CA LEU A 37 -1.11 -4.20 2.62
C LEU A 37 -1.29 -4.45 1.11
N TYR A 38 -2.54 -4.58 0.64
CA TYR A 38 -2.81 -4.75 -0.79
C TYR A 38 -2.39 -3.53 -1.62
N VAL A 39 -2.69 -2.32 -1.14
CA VAL A 39 -2.28 -1.07 -1.81
C VAL A 39 -0.75 -0.93 -1.83
N ASP A 40 -0.09 -1.15 -0.70
CA ASP A 40 1.37 -1.06 -0.60
C ASP A 40 2.05 -2.12 -1.49
N SER A 41 1.48 -3.32 -1.61
CA SER A 41 1.96 -4.36 -2.52
C SER A 41 1.81 -3.97 -3.99
N ALA A 42 0.70 -3.31 -4.35
CA ALA A 42 0.50 -2.82 -5.72
C ALA A 42 1.48 -1.70 -6.06
N ILE A 43 1.75 -0.78 -5.12
CA ILE A 43 2.74 0.28 -5.27
C ILE A 43 4.15 -0.32 -5.47
N ASP A 44 4.56 -1.27 -4.64
CA ASP A 44 5.86 -1.93 -4.75
C ASP A 44 6.00 -2.66 -6.10
N LEU A 45 4.95 -3.35 -6.56
CA LEU A 45 4.94 -3.99 -7.87
C LEU A 45 5.15 -2.98 -9.00
N ILE A 46 4.38 -1.90 -9.02
CA ILE A 46 4.48 -0.85 -10.07
C ILE A 46 5.87 -0.20 -10.03
N ALA A 47 6.36 0.15 -8.84
CA ALA A 47 7.66 0.79 -8.67
C ALA A 47 8.81 -0.11 -9.15
N ARG A 48 8.80 -1.41 -8.80
CA ARG A 48 9.79 -2.39 -9.28
C ARG A 48 9.73 -2.56 -10.79
N SER A 49 8.54 -2.66 -11.37
CA SER A 49 8.38 -2.77 -12.81
C SER A 49 8.91 -1.53 -13.53
N LEU A 50 8.67 -0.33 -13.00
CA LEU A 50 9.16 0.92 -13.57
C LEU A 50 10.69 1.02 -13.51
N VAL A 51 11.28 0.69 -12.36
CA VAL A 51 12.74 0.73 -12.15
C VAL A 51 13.46 -0.37 -12.92
N GLY A 52 12.78 -1.48 -13.21
CA GLY A 52 13.30 -2.54 -14.08
C GLY A 52 13.40 -2.11 -15.55
N CYS A 53 12.73 -1.03 -15.96
CA CYS A 53 12.85 -0.45 -17.29
C CYS A 53 13.98 0.58 -17.36
N GLU A 54 14.71 0.61 -18.48
CA GLU A 54 15.74 1.63 -18.73
C GLU A 54 15.10 2.90 -19.31
N PHE A 55 15.26 4.03 -18.61
CA PHE A 55 14.93 5.35 -19.13
C PHE A 55 16.02 5.81 -20.11
N GLN A 56 15.72 5.72 -21.40
CA GLN A 56 16.62 6.13 -22.46
C GLN A 56 16.59 7.66 -22.64
N THR A 57 17.77 8.28 -22.72
CA THR A 57 17.88 9.72 -23.01
C THR A 57 18.53 9.96 -24.36
N TYR A 58 18.03 10.94 -25.10
CA TYR A 58 18.45 11.25 -26.45
C TYR A 58 18.96 12.68 -26.57
N ARG A 59 19.98 12.89 -27.41
CA ARG A 59 20.45 14.19 -27.85
C ARG A 59 20.78 14.11 -29.33
N ASP A 60 20.24 15.03 -30.13
CA ASP A 60 20.42 15.09 -31.59
C ASP A 60 20.11 13.75 -32.29
N GLY A 61 19.05 13.06 -31.84
CA GLY A 61 18.61 11.77 -32.39
C GLY A 61 19.48 10.57 -32.00
N LYS A 62 20.50 10.75 -31.16
CA LYS A 62 21.37 9.68 -30.66
C LYS A 62 21.14 9.41 -29.18
N THR A 63 21.14 8.15 -28.79
CA THR A 63 21.07 7.75 -27.38
C THR A 63 22.35 8.17 -26.67
N ILE A 64 22.21 8.86 -25.55
CA ILE A 64 23.32 9.33 -24.72
C ILE A 64 23.07 8.92 -23.27
N LYS A 65 24.11 8.46 -22.57
CA LYS A 65 24.05 8.18 -21.11
C LYS A 65 24.69 9.33 -20.35
N SER A 66 24.00 10.47 -20.30
CA SER A 66 24.45 11.69 -19.61
C SER A 66 23.81 11.83 -18.23
N LEU A 67 23.81 13.04 -17.67
CA LEU A 67 23.31 13.32 -16.31
C LEU A 67 21.88 12.83 -16.10
N ASN A 68 20.94 13.18 -16.99
CA ASN A 68 19.54 12.77 -16.87
C ASN A 68 19.38 11.24 -16.89
N TYR A 69 20.19 10.55 -17.69
CA TYR A 69 20.19 9.09 -17.71
C TYR A 69 20.61 8.54 -16.34
N TYR A 70 21.69 9.06 -15.77
CA TYR A 70 22.16 8.63 -14.46
C TYR A 70 21.13 8.93 -13.36
N GLN A 71 20.55 10.14 -13.38
CA GLN A 71 19.54 10.54 -12.41
C GLN A 71 18.32 9.60 -12.46
N LEU A 72 17.73 9.36 -13.62
CA LEU A 72 16.49 8.59 -13.71
C LEU A 72 16.66 7.09 -13.46
N ASN A 73 17.85 6.53 -13.74
CA ASN A 73 18.10 5.08 -13.69
C ASN A 73 18.93 4.62 -12.49
N VAL A 74 19.72 5.50 -11.86
CA VAL A 74 20.68 5.09 -10.82
C VAL A 74 20.40 5.79 -9.50
N SER A 75 20.55 7.12 -9.48
CA SER A 75 20.40 7.92 -8.26
C SER A 75 19.84 9.30 -8.62
N PRO A 76 18.52 9.50 -8.49
CA PRO A 76 17.85 10.76 -8.79
C PRO A 76 18.31 11.91 -7.91
N ASN A 77 18.48 11.63 -6.62
CA ASN A 77 18.90 12.59 -5.59
C ASN A 77 20.01 11.99 -4.72
N LYS A 78 20.74 12.85 -4.01
CA LYS A 78 21.79 12.38 -3.07
C LYS A 78 21.20 11.47 -1.99
N ASN A 79 21.85 10.32 -1.80
CA ASN A 79 21.44 9.28 -0.84
C ASN A 79 20.04 8.70 -1.12
N GLU A 80 19.57 8.80 -2.36
CA GLU A 80 18.32 8.19 -2.79
C GLU A 80 18.57 7.36 -4.05
N SER A 81 18.20 6.09 -3.99
CA SER A 81 18.24 5.19 -5.14
C SER A 81 17.08 5.45 -6.11
N ALA A 82 17.24 5.04 -7.37
CA ALA A 82 16.15 5.11 -8.35
C ALA A 82 14.88 4.39 -7.85
N PHE A 83 15.03 3.26 -7.15
CA PHE A 83 13.89 2.53 -6.60
C PHE A 83 13.13 3.35 -5.54
N GLU A 84 13.83 3.90 -4.56
CA GLU A 84 13.19 4.69 -3.49
C GLU A 84 12.49 5.93 -4.04
N PHE A 85 13.12 6.61 -4.99
CA PHE A 85 12.54 7.78 -5.64
C PHE A 85 11.27 7.42 -6.41
N TRP A 86 11.33 6.42 -7.30
CA TRP A 86 10.16 6.03 -8.10
C TRP A 86 9.05 5.42 -7.25
N HIS A 87 9.40 4.72 -6.16
CA HIS A 87 8.42 4.24 -5.20
C HIS A 87 7.68 5.41 -4.51
N LYS A 88 8.38 6.48 -4.13
CA LYS A 88 7.74 7.71 -3.60
C LYS A 88 6.83 8.37 -4.62
N VAL A 89 7.27 8.47 -5.87
CA VAL A 89 6.47 9.05 -6.96
C VAL A 89 5.18 8.25 -7.17
N VAL A 90 5.27 6.92 -7.30
CA VAL A 90 4.10 6.04 -7.48
C VAL A 90 3.17 6.10 -6.27
N SER A 91 3.71 6.09 -5.05
CA SER A 91 2.93 6.22 -3.82
C SER A 91 2.11 7.53 -3.81
N ASN A 92 2.76 8.66 -4.13
CA ASN A 92 2.08 9.95 -4.18
C ASN A 92 0.99 9.98 -5.26
N LEU A 93 1.27 9.43 -6.45
CA LEU A 93 0.27 9.32 -7.51
C LEU A 93 -0.94 8.46 -7.08
N VAL A 94 -0.73 7.37 -6.36
CA VAL A 94 -1.81 6.49 -5.91
C VAL A 94 -2.67 7.13 -4.81
N TYR A 95 -2.05 7.81 -3.82
CA TYR A 95 -2.79 8.37 -2.69
C TYR A 95 -3.34 9.78 -2.95
N HIS A 96 -2.66 10.59 -3.75
CA HIS A 96 -2.98 12.00 -3.96
C HIS A 96 -3.38 12.33 -5.39
N ASN A 97 -3.25 11.36 -6.31
CA ASN A 97 -3.55 11.55 -7.73
C ASN A 97 -2.67 12.62 -8.42
N GLU A 98 -1.60 13.05 -7.75
CA GLU A 98 -0.61 14.00 -8.24
C GLU A 98 0.76 13.75 -7.58
N ALA A 99 1.84 14.12 -8.25
CA ALA A 99 3.18 14.06 -7.70
C ALA A 99 4.05 15.18 -8.29
N LEU A 100 4.80 15.86 -7.44
CA LEU A 100 5.82 16.83 -7.83
C LEU A 100 7.21 16.21 -7.69
N ILE A 101 8.00 16.29 -8.76
CA ILE A 101 9.37 15.79 -8.80
C ILE A 101 10.35 16.97 -8.69
N LEU A 102 11.29 16.87 -7.76
CA LEU A 102 12.39 17.81 -7.57
C LEU A 102 13.71 17.03 -7.59
N PHE A 103 14.68 17.52 -8.37
CA PHE A 103 16.03 16.95 -8.47
C PHE A 103 17.02 17.85 -7.70
N HIS A 104 17.85 17.28 -6.83
CA HIS A 104 18.84 18.03 -6.03
C HIS A 104 20.15 17.26 -5.74
#